data_AF-A0A2G6L6P1-F1
#
_entry.id   AF-A0A2G6L6P1-F1
#
_cell.length_a   1.000
_cell.length_b   1.000
_cell.length_c   1.000
_cell.angle_alpha   90.00
_cell.angle_beta   90.00
_cell.angle_gamma   90.00
#
_symmetry.space_group_name_H-M   'P 1'
#
loop_
_entity.id
_entity.type
_entity.pdbx_description
1 polymer ?
#
loop_
_entity_poly.entity_id
_entity_poly.type
_entity_poly.pdbx_seq_one_letter_code
_entity_poly.pdbx_strand_id
1 'polypeptide(L)' 'MKLCSLLVMACLFSGCTYLPPVSDVKPWEKGSLAEPSMAPGGLARDNGLFSHVYTSKETAKGGEGVGGGGCGCN' A
#
# COMPACT_ATOMS: atom_id res chain seq x y z
N MET A 1 8.54 -16.16 43.23
CA MET A 1 7.87 -16.97 42.18
C MET A 1 6.67 -16.25 41.54
N LYS A 2 5.70 -15.75 42.31
CA LYS A 2 4.53 -15.01 41.78
C LYS A 2 4.89 -13.73 41.01
N LEU A 3 5.90 -12.99 41.50
CA LEU A 3 6.37 -11.75 40.87
C LEU A 3 7.06 -11.99 39.51
N CYS A 4 7.85 -13.06 39.39
CA CYS A 4 8.47 -13.47 38.13
C CYS A 4 7.40 -13.87 37.08
N SER A 5 6.34 -14.56 37.52
CA SER A 5 5.24 -14.96 36.63
C SER A 5 4.47 -13.76 36.07
N LEU A 6 4.24 -12.72 36.89
CA LEU A 6 3.58 -11.48 36.47
C LEU A 6 4.42 -10.68 35.44
N LEU A 7 5.74 -10.65 35.61
CA LEU A 7 6.65 -9.98 34.67
C LEU A 7 6.67 -10.67 33.30
N VAL A 8 6.69 -12.00 33.27
CA VAL A 8 6.66 -12.77 32.01
C VAL A 8 5.35 -12.55 31.26
N MET A 9 4.21 -12.51 31.97
CA MET A 9 2.90 -12.24 31.36
C MET A 9 2.83 -10.84 30.75
N ALA A 10 3.42 -9.82 31.39
CA ALA A 10 3.44 -8.45 30.87
C ALA A 10 4.25 -8.31 29.57
N CYS A 11 5.37 -9.04 29.45
CA CYS A 11 6.18 -9.05 28.22
C CYS A 11 5.47 -9.72 27.03
N LEU A 12 4.53 -10.64 27.26
CA LEU A 12 3.78 -11.28 26.18
C LEU A 12 2.71 -10.36 25.57
N PHE A 13 2.30 -9.31 26.29
CA PHE A 13 1.34 -8.31 25.81
C PHE A 13 1.98 -7.02 25.29
N SER A 14 3.31 -6.88 25.35
CA SER A 14 3.98 -5.79 24.65
C SER A 14 3.95 -6.07 23.16
N GLY A 15 3.05 -5.41 22.44
CA GLY A 15 3.00 -5.47 20.98
C GLY A 15 4.22 -4.85 20.31
N CYS A 16 4.10 -4.61 19.01
CA CYS A 16 5.14 -4.05 18.14
C CYS A 16 5.50 -2.56 18.41
N THR A 17 5.33 -2.06 19.64
CA THR A 17 5.59 -0.65 19.99
C THR A 17 7.08 -0.29 20.00
N TYR A 18 7.98 -1.27 19.92
CA TYR A 18 9.42 -1.08 19.83
C TYR A 18 9.95 -1.01 18.39
N LEU A 19 9.09 -1.22 17.39
CA LEU A 19 9.51 -0.95 16.01
C LEU A 19 9.63 0.56 15.82
N PRO A 20 10.65 1.03 15.07
CA PRO A 20 10.75 2.43 14.71
C PRO A 20 9.43 2.89 14.09
N PRO A 21 8.90 4.04 14.49
CA PRO A 21 7.65 4.52 13.97
C PRO A 21 7.80 4.74 12.46
N VAL A 22 6.76 4.39 11.69
CA VAL A 22 6.73 4.59 10.22
C VAL A 22 7.00 6.06 9.83
N SER A 23 6.91 6.98 10.79
CA SER A 23 7.30 8.39 10.66
C SER A 23 8.78 8.63 10.37
N ASP A 24 9.66 7.66 10.57
CA ASP A 24 11.08 7.79 10.19
C ASP A 24 11.25 7.82 8.66
N VAL A 25 10.27 7.31 7.91
CA VAL A 25 10.23 7.40 6.45
C VAL A 25 9.54 8.70 6.02
N LYS A 26 10.33 9.63 5.51
CA LYS A 26 9.85 10.92 5.03
C LYS A 26 9.17 10.78 3.66
N PRO A 27 8.16 11.61 3.33
CA PRO A 27 7.44 11.51 2.06
C PRO A 27 8.33 11.58 0.80
N TRP A 28 9.43 12.33 0.85
CA TRP A 28 10.38 12.48 -0.26
C TRP A 28 11.34 11.29 -0.42
N GLU A 29 11.48 10.43 0.60
CA GLU A 29 12.28 9.20 0.52
C GLU A 29 11.60 8.14 -0.34
N LYS A 30 10.33 8.33 -0.71
CA LYS A 30 9.63 7.51 -1.71
C LYS A 30 10.45 7.35 -2.99
N GLY A 31 11.12 8.40 -3.46
CA GLY A 31 11.90 8.34 -4.70
C GLY A 31 13.07 7.34 -4.65
N SER A 32 13.63 7.10 -3.46
CA SER A 32 14.75 6.17 -3.25
C SER A 32 14.32 4.81 -2.70
N LEU A 33 13.18 4.75 -1.98
CA LEU A 33 12.68 3.54 -1.32
C LEU A 33 11.68 2.76 -2.19
N ALA A 34 11.06 3.40 -3.18
CA ALA A 34 10.13 2.72 -4.08
C ALA A 34 10.88 1.85 -5.08
N GLU A 35 10.62 0.55 -5.04
CA GLU A 35 11.09 -0.38 -6.06
C GLU A 35 10.27 -0.24 -7.35
N PRO A 36 10.82 -0.58 -8.53
CA PRO A 36 10.08 -0.52 -9.79
C PRO A 36 8.77 -1.32 -9.79
N SER A 37 8.70 -2.40 -9.03
CA SER A 37 7.50 -3.23 -8.84
C SER A 37 6.38 -2.55 -8.04
N MET A 38 6.68 -1.47 -7.32
CA MET A 38 5.70 -0.70 -6.54
C MET A 38 5.00 0.39 -7.36
N ALA A 39 5.38 0.56 -8.63
CA ALA A 39 4.68 1.45 -9.54
C ALA A 39 3.21 1.02 -9.70
N PRO A 40 2.28 1.94 -9.99
CA PRO A 40 0.94 1.58 -10.44
C PRO A 40 1.02 0.61 -11.62
N GLY A 41 0.25 -0.48 -11.57
CA GLY A 41 0.37 -1.56 -12.57
C GLY A 41 1.44 -2.61 -12.28
N GLY A 42 2.30 -2.38 -11.28
CA GLY A 42 3.38 -3.27 -10.88
C GLY A 42 4.38 -3.51 -11.99
N LEU A 43 4.74 -4.78 -12.20
CA LEU A 43 5.53 -5.18 -13.37
C LEU A 43 4.62 -5.21 -14.61
N ALA A 44 5.19 -5.04 -15.81
CA ALA A 44 4.42 -4.96 -17.07
C ALA A 44 3.41 -6.10 -17.29
N ARG A 45 3.64 -7.26 -16.67
CA ARG A 45 2.79 -8.45 -16.74
C ARG A 45 1.47 -8.29 -15.97
N ASP A 46 1.44 -7.46 -14.93
CA ASP A 46 0.29 -7.28 -14.04
C ASP A 46 -0.56 -6.06 -14.42
N ASN A 47 -0.06 -5.20 -15.32
CA ASN A 47 -0.69 -3.94 -15.66
C ASN A 47 -2.11 -4.11 -16.24
N GLY A 48 -2.33 -5.09 -17.11
CA GLY A 48 -3.66 -5.31 -17.69
C GLY A 48 -4.74 -5.66 -16.66
N LEU A 49 -4.41 -6.49 -15.66
CA LEU A 49 -5.32 -6.82 -14.56
C LEU A 49 -5.52 -5.62 -13.63
N PHE A 50 -4.44 -4.89 -13.34
CA PHE A 50 -4.48 -3.66 -12.56
C PHE A 50 -5.43 -2.64 -13.19
N SER A 51 -5.27 -2.31 -14.47
CA SER A 51 -6.12 -1.35 -15.17
C SER A 51 -7.58 -1.81 -15.21
N HIS A 52 -7.85 -3.10 -15.39
CA HIS A 52 -9.21 -3.66 -15.37
C HIS A 52 -9.88 -3.45 -14.00
N VAL A 53 -9.19 -3.78 -12.92
CA VAL A 53 -9.70 -3.60 -11.55
C VAL A 53 -9.84 -2.12 -11.20
N TYR A 54 -8.85 -1.30 -11.57
CA TYR A 54 -8.82 0.13 -11.31
C TYR A 54 -10.01 0.84 -11.98
N THR A 55 -10.20 0.61 -13.28
CA THR A 55 -11.33 1.14 -14.07
C THR A 55 -12.68 0.72 -13.49
N SER A 56 -12.78 -0.53 -13.01
CA SER A 56 -14.02 -1.06 -12.42
C SER A 56 -14.36 -0.41 -11.08
N LYS A 57 -13.36 -0.07 -10.26
CA LYS A 57 -13.56 0.50 -8.92
C LYS A 57 -13.74 2.01 -8.94
N GLU A 58 -13.03 2.71 -9.82
CA GLU A 58 -13.05 4.17 -9.88
C GLU A 58 -14.14 4.72 -10.81
N THR A 59 -15.08 3.88 -11.28
CA THR A 59 -16.21 4.25 -12.16
C THR A 59 -15.81 4.98 -13.46
N ALA A 60 -14.53 4.95 -13.83
CA ALA A 60 -14.06 5.54 -15.07
C ALA A 60 -14.40 4.60 -16.23
N LYS A 61 -15.60 4.67 -16.80
CA LYS A 61 -15.87 4.00 -18.09
C LYS A 61 -15.01 4.69 -19.17
N GLY A 62 -13.80 4.20 -19.39
CA GLY A 62 -12.83 4.84 -20.30
C GLY A 62 -11.40 4.28 -20.32
N GLY A 63 -11.03 3.34 -19.43
CA GLY A 63 -9.68 2.74 -19.43
C GLY A 63 -8.55 3.72 -19.11
N GLU A 64 -7.30 3.25 -19.15
CA GLU A 64 -6.12 4.11 -19.06
C GLU A 64 -5.92 4.87 -20.39
N GLY A 65 -6.43 6.10 -20.47
CA GLY A 65 -6.22 7.00 -21.63
C GLY A 65 -7.50 7.70 -22.09
N VAL A 66 -7.34 8.85 -22.75
CA VAL A 66 -8.43 9.75 -23.21
C VAL A 66 -9.13 9.27 -24.50
N GLY A 67 -9.10 7.99 -24.84
CA GLY A 67 -9.53 7.51 -26.16
C GLY A 67 -10.17 6.14 -26.14
N GLY A 68 -11.37 6.00 -25.57
CA GLY A 68 -12.04 4.70 -25.55
C GLY A 68 -13.44 4.61 -24.94
N GLY A 69 -14.31 5.59 -25.18
CA GLY A 69 -15.77 5.40 -25.13
C GLY A 69 -16.50 5.67 -23.80
N GLY A 70 -16.91 6.93 -23.58
CA GLY A 70 -17.96 7.25 -22.59
C GLY A 70 -18.08 8.73 -22.21
N CYS A 71 -19.18 9.38 -22.64
CA CYS A 71 -19.81 10.65 -22.22
C CYS A 71 -18.98 11.92 -21.86
N GLY A 72 -17.66 11.90 -21.74
CA GLY A 72 -16.84 13.11 -21.70
C GLY A 72 -17.23 14.17 -20.67
N CYS A 73 -17.45 13.80 -19.41
CA CYS A 73 -17.49 14.77 -18.31
C CYS A 73 -16.12 14.86 -17.64
N ASN A 74 -15.21 15.61 -18.27
CA ASN A 74 -14.35 16.56 -17.56
C ASN A 74 -14.49 17.89 -18.30
#